data_AF-A0A414A4Z4-F1
#
_entry.id   AF-A0A414A4Z4-F1
#
_cell.length_a   1.000
_cell.length_b   1.000
_cell.length_c   1.000
_cell.angle_alpha   90.00
_cell.angle_beta   90.00
_cell.angle_gamma   90.00
#
_symmetry.space_group_name_H-M   'P 1'
#
loop_
_entity.id
_entity.type
_entity.pdbx_description
1 polymer ?
#
loop_
_entity_poly.entity_id
_entity_poly.type
_entity_poly.pdbx_seq_one_letter_code
_entity_poly.pdbx_strand_id
1 'polypeptide(L)'
;MANKKNEKLEVVKVALEIVLTQEDIDDIMCGALEGGINYWCDEAKVMGGYLGEYGSEQIARGGKLRLHLPEPFDKDDTEYYELDLEKFKKGVELWAITPVGCNCLEQIDGKIRFDTCNADAIVCDAIIQYALFGDVIFG
;
A
#
# COMPACT_ATOMS: atom_id res chain seq x y z
N MET A 1 -2.01 -35.29 19.90
CA MET A 1 -1.70 -33.85 20.04
C MET A 1 -2.88 -33.20 20.72
N ALA A 2 -2.67 -32.53 21.86
CA ALA A 2 -3.75 -32.03 22.70
C ALA A 2 -4.52 -30.89 22.01
N ASN A 3 -5.85 -31.03 21.94
CA ASN A 3 -6.78 -29.93 21.65
C ASN A 3 -6.53 -28.80 22.67
N LYS A 4 -5.86 -27.72 22.26
CA LYS A 4 -5.87 -26.47 23.01
C LYS A 4 -7.31 -25.93 22.99
N LYS A 5 -8.04 -26.22 24.06
CA LYS A 5 -9.38 -25.68 24.34
C LYS A 5 -9.31 -24.16 24.42
N ASN A 6 -10.30 -23.50 23.81
CA ASN A 6 -10.68 -22.08 23.92
C ASN A 6 -10.00 -21.33 25.07
N GLU A 7 -8.88 -20.71 24.77
CA GLU A 7 -8.23 -19.74 25.66
C GLU A 7 -9.07 -18.46 25.64
N LYS A 8 -9.41 -17.93 26.82
CA LYS A 8 -10.16 -16.68 26.93
C LYS A 8 -9.21 -15.53 26.54
N LEU A 9 -9.47 -14.88 25.42
CA LEU A 9 -8.71 -13.72 24.96
C LEU A 9 -9.28 -12.45 25.60
N GLU A 10 -8.42 -11.62 26.16
CA GLU A 10 -8.75 -10.26 26.58
C GLU A 10 -8.22 -9.30 25.52
N VAL A 11 -9.06 -8.40 25.01
CA VAL A 11 -8.72 -7.50 23.91
C VAL A 11 -8.51 -6.09 24.45
N VAL A 12 -7.34 -5.52 24.19
CA VAL A 12 -7.03 -4.11 24.45
C VAL A 12 -7.01 -3.37 23.13
N LYS A 13 -7.83 -2.31 23.01
CA LYS A 13 -7.84 -1.44 21.84
C LYS A 13 -6.85 -0.29 22.04
N VAL A 14 -5.99 -0.08 21.07
CA VAL A 14 -5.04 1.04 21.03
C VAL A 14 -5.18 1.77 19.70
N ALA A 15 -4.93 3.08 19.71
CA ALA A 15 -4.75 3.87 18.49
C ALA A 15 -3.25 4.00 18.23
N LEU A 16 -2.84 3.83 16.97
CA LEU A 16 -1.44 3.89 16.55
C LEU A 16 -1.27 5.00 15.52
N GLU A 17 -0.14 5.70 15.60
CA GLU A 17 0.31 6.66 14.57
C GLU A 17 1.52 6.06 13.87
N ILE A 18 1.42 5.86 12.56
CA ILE A 18 2.52 5.39 11.71
C ILE A 18 3.14 6.61 11.06
N VAL A 19 4.45 6.79 11.24
CA VAL A 19 5.16 7.94 10.71
C VAL A 19 5.91 7.53 9.45
N LEU A 20 5.44 8.03 8.32
CA LEU A 20 6.03 7.84 7.00
C LEU A 20 6.90 9.06 6.62
N THR A 21 8.08 8.81 6.08
CA THR A 21 8.89 9.80 5.38
C THR A 21 8.49 9.88 3.90
N GLN A 22 9.04 10.85 3.15
CA GLN A 22 8.83 10.86 1.69
C GLN A 22 9.50 9.65 1.03
N GLU A 23 10.68 9.26 1.51
CA GLU A 23 11.42 8.08 1.02
C GLU A 23 10.61 6.80 1.26
N ASP A 24 9.97 6.65 2.43
CA ASP A 24 9.14 5.47 2.71
C ASP A 24 8.00 5.33 1.67
N ILE A 25 7.38 6.45 1.31
CA ILE A 25 6.29 6.48 0.31
C ILE A 25 6.86 6.17 -1.09
N ASP A 26 7.97 6.81 -1.45
CA ASP A 26 8.62 6.63 -2.75
C ASP A 26 9.09 5.17 -2.95
N ASP A 27 9.63 4.52 -1.90
CA ASP A 27 10.05 3.12 -1.89
C ASP A 27 8.87 2.16 -2.07
N ILE A 28 7.77 2.36 -1.34
CA ILE A 28 6.56 1.54 -1.49
C ILE A 28 5.98 1.70 -2.89
N MET A 29 5.92 2.94 -3.40
CA MET A 29 5.47 3.21 -4.76
C MET A 29 6.38 2.58 -5.80
N CYS A 30 7.70 2.59 -5.59
CA CYS A 30 8.68 1.93 -6.44
C CYS A 30 8.46 0.41 -6.46
N GLY A 31 8.38 -0.22 -5.28
CA GLY A 31 8.12 -1.66 -5.15
C GLY A 31 6.80 -2.08 -5.80
N ALA A 32 5.76 -1.23 -5.71
CA ALA A 32 4.50 -1.45 -6.40
C ALA A 32 4.66 -1.37 -7.92
N LEU A 33 5.19 -0.26 -8.44
CA LEU A 33 5.25 0.02 -9.89
C LEU A 33 6.25 -0.88 -10.64
N GLU A 34 7.34 -1.30 -9.99
CA GLU A 34 8.39 -2.12 -10.61
C GLU A 34 8.16 -3.63 -10.44
N GLY A 35 7.21 -4.05 -9.61
CA GLY A 35 7.07 -5.46 -9.24
C GLY A 35 5.71 -5.87 -8.69
N GLY A 36 5.12 -5.06 -7.82
CA GLY A 36 3.91 -5.43 -7.07
C GLY A 36 2.65 -5.49 -7.91
N ILE A 37 2.39 -4.48 -8.75
CA ILE A 37 1.08 -4.32 -9.40
C ILE A 37 1.06 -4.72 -10.87
N ASN A 38 2.22 -5.00 -11.46
CA ASN A 38 2.39 -5.20 -12.90
C ASN A 38 1.62 -6.41 -13.49
N TYR A 39 1.08 -7.29 -12.64
CA TYR A 39 0.26 -8.43 -13.08
C TYR A 39 -1.23 -8.09 -13.29
N TRP A 40 -1.72 -7.00 -12.69
CA TRP A 40 -3.12 -6.53 -12.82
C TRP A 40 -3.24 -5.07 -13.26
N CYS A 41 -2.16 -4.30 -13.22
CA CYS A 41 -2.06 -2.92 -13.71
C CYS A 41 -1.01 -2.87 -14.82
N ASP A 42 -1.42 -2.56 -16.04
CA ASP A 42 -0.55 -2.55 -17.22
C ASP A 42 -0.02 -1.15 -17.58
N GLU A 43 -0.57 -0.09 -16.99
CA GLU A 43 -0.12 1.28 -17.24
C GLU A 43 -0.24 2.18 -16.00
N ALA A 44 0.82 2.95 -15.71
CA ALA A 44 0.82 4.01 -14.70
C ALA A 44 1.18 5.36 -15.33
N LYS A 45 0.25 6.32 -15.30
CA LYS A 45 0.42 7.67 -15.85
C LYS A 45 0.61 8.71 -14.78
N VAL A 46 1.67 9.50 -14.89
CA VAL A 46 1.84 10.72 -14.10
C VAL A 46 0.85 11.78 -14.55
N MET A 47 0.07 12.32 -13.61
CA MET A 47 -0.85 13.41 -13.89
C MET A 47 -0.14 14.75 -13.74
N GLY A 48 -0.05 15.49 -14.84
CA GLY A 48 0.65 16.78 -14.90
C GLY A 48 2.14 16.61 -15.14
N GLY A 49 2.95 17.49 -14.53
CA GLY A 49 4.41 17.36 -14.56
C GLY A 49 4.91 16.38 -13.51
N TYR A 50 6.07 15.79 -13.77
CA TYR A 50 6.82 15.05 -12.75
C TYR A 50 7.22 16.01 -11.63
N LEU A 51 6.88 15.65 -10.39
CA LEU A 51 7.28 16.40 -9.20
C LEU A 51 8.62 15.90 -8.64
N GLY A 52 9.08 14.74 -9.09
CA GLY A 52 10.36 14.12 -8.77
C GLY A 52 11.10 13.64 -10.03
N GLU A 53 12.11 12.81 -9.86
CA GLU A 53 12.84 12.21 -10.99
C GLU A 53 12.03 11.07 -11.64
N TYR A 54 11.33 10.29 -10.81
CA TYR A 54 10.57 9.10 -11.22
C TYR A 54 9.06 9.23 -10.96
N GLY A 55 8.27 8.35 -11.57
CA GLY A 55 6.82 8.30 -11.33
C GLY A 55 6.45 7.85 -9.91
N SER A 56 7.29 7.01 -9.29
CA SER A 56 7.15 6.57 -7.89
C SER A 56 7.22 7.75 -6.90
N GLU A 57 7.98 8.78 -7.24
CA GLU A 57 8.18 9.99 -6.43
C GLU A 57 6.97 10.94 -6.41
N GLN A 58 5.97 10.69 -7.26
CA GLN A 58 4.87 11.61 -7.52
C GLN A 58 3.95 11.77 -6.30
N ILE A 59 3.66 10.68 -5.58
CA ILE A 59 2.67 10.64 -4.50
C ILE A 59 3.17 11.38 -3.25
N ALA A 60 4.42 11.15 -2.83
CA ALA A 60 5.00 11.79 -1.65
C ALA A 60 5.07 13.32 -1.78
N ARG A 61 5.14 13.82 -3.03
CA ARG A 61 5.23 15.25 -3.37
C ARG A 61 3.87 15.89 -3.64
N GLY A 62 2.77 15.17 -3.38
CA GLY A 62 1.40 15.69 -3.52
C GLY A 62 0.83 15.62 -4.93
N GLY A 63 1.49 14.91 -5.84
CA GLY A 63 0.99 14.62 -7.18
C GLY A 63 0.02 13.43 -7.20
N LYS A 64 -0.35 13.02 -8.41
CA LYS A 64 -1.28 11.90 -8.64
C LYS A 64 -0.78 10.98 -9.74
N LEU A 65 -1.17 9.71 -9.64
CA LEU A 65 -1.04 8.71 -10.70
C LEU A 65 -2.42 8.24 -11.17
N ARG A 66 -2.51 7.90 -12.45
CA ARG A 66 -3.61 7.12 -13.02
C ARG A 66 -3.11 5.72 -13.35
N LEU A 67 -3.77 4.72 -12.79
CA LEU A 67 -3.44 3.31 -12.95
C LEU A 67 -4.52 2.65 -13.82
N HIS A 68 -4.12 2.06 -14.94
CA HIS A 68 -5.02 1.35 -15.85
C HIS A 68 -5.06 -0.12 -15.46
N LEU A 69 -6.26 -0.69 -15.47
CA LEU A 69 -6.50 -2.12 -15.30
C LEU A 69 -7.03 -2.65 -16.62
N PRO A 70 -6.36 -3.60 -17.27
CA PRO A 70 -6.91 -4.25 -18.45
C PRO A 70 -7.97 -5.27 -18.05
N GLU A 71 -8.88 -5.61 -18.97
CA GLU A 71 -9.70 -6.82 -18.86
C GLU A 71 -8.81 -8.06 -18.65
N PRO A 72 -9.12 -8.99 -17.73
CA PRO A 72 -10.37 -9.13 -16.97
C PRO A 72 -10.36 -8.46 -15.57
N PHE A 73 -9.39 -7.61 -15.28
CA PHE A 73 -9.22 -7.01 -13.95
C PHE A 73 -10.15 -5.82 -13.71
N ASP A 74 -10.43 -5.04 -14.75
CA ASP A 74 -11.40 -3.94 -14.69
C ASP A 74 -12.83 -4.44 -14.89
N LYS A 75 -13.57 -4.62 -13.78
CA LYS A 75 -14.96 -5.09 -13.82
C LYS A 75 -15.97 -3.97 -13.99
N ASP A 76 -15.54 -2.73 -13.82
CA ASP A 76 -16.40 -1.54 -13.76
C ASP A 76 -16.21 -0.64 -15.00
N ASP A 77 -15.46 -1.09 -16.02
CA ASP A 77 -15.08 -0.30 -17.20
C ASP A 77 -14.48 1.07 -16.78
N THR A 78 -13.75 1.04 -15.66
CA THR A 78 -13.06 2.17 -15.07
C THR A 78 -11.73 2.34 -15.78
N GLU A 79 -11.78 3.07 -16.90
CA GLU A 79 -10.61 3.38 -17.76
C GLU A 79 -9.33 3.66 -16.96
N TYR A 80 -9.41 4.42 -15.86
CA TYR A 80 -8.28 4.60 -14.93
C TYR A 80 -8.74 4.79 -13.48
N TYR A 81 -7.97 4.21 -12.56
CA TYR A 81 -8.06 4.49 -11.12
C TYR A 81 -7.07 5.60 -10.75
N GLU A 82 -7.53 6.60 -9.99
CA GLU A 82 -6.66 7.68 -9.52
C GLU A 82 -6.10 7.38 -8.13
N LEU A 83 -4.78 7.49 -7.99
CA LEU A 83 -4.05 7.41 -6.72
C LEU A 83 -3.47 8.78 -6.35
N ASP A 84 -3.71 9.20 -5.12
CA ASP A 84 -3.11 10.39 -4.51
C ASP A 84 -2.63 10.08 -3.08
N LEU A 85 -1.99 11.05 -2.44
CA LEU A 85 -1.41 10.85 -1.10
C LEU A 85 -2.43 10.45 -0.03
N GLU A 86 -3.67 10.94 -0.12
CA GLU A 86 -4.70 10.61 0.88
C GLU A 86 -5.17 9.17 0.72
N LYS A 87 -5.38 8.71 -0.53
CA LYS A 87 -5.67 7.29 -0.81
C LYS A 87 -4.51 6.38 -0.42
N PHE A 88 -3.27 6.79 -0.71
CA PHE A 88 -2.08 6.03 -0.30
C PHE A 88 -2.02 5.84 1.22
N LYS A 89 -2.21 6.92 2.00
CA LYS A 89 -2.27 6.84 3.47
C LYS A 89 -3.37 5.89 3.93
N LYS A 90 -4.53 5.91 3.26
CA LYS A 90 -5.62 4.97 3.56
C LYS A 90 -5.22 3.52 3.27
N GLY A 91 -4.48 3.29 2.20
CA GLY A 91 -3.88 1.99 1.89
C GLY A 91 -2.97 1.48 3.01
N VAL A 92 -2.06 2.33 3.49
CA VAL A 92 -1.16 2.00 4.61
C VAL A 92 -1.95 1.73 5.91
N GLU A 93 -2.97 2.53 6.20
CA GLU A 93 -3.85 2.33 7.36
C GLU A 93 -4.53 0.95 7.31
N LEU A 94 -5.12 0.59 6.16
CA LEU A 94 -5.82 -0.68 5.99
C LEU A 94 -4.86 -1.87 6.04
N TRP A 95 -3.68 -1.75 5.43
CA TRP A 95 -2.63 -2.77 5.54
C TRP A 95 -2.16 -2.94 7.00
N ALA A 96 -1.98 -1.86 7.76
CA ALA A 96 -1.58 -1.97 9.17
C ALA A 96 -2.62 -2.65 10.05
N ILE A 97 -3.92 -2.50 9.72
CA ILE A 97 -5.03 -3.17 10.42
C ILE A 97 -5.16 -4.63 9.96
N THR A 98 -4.90 -4.89 8.69
CA THR A 98 -5.15 -6.18 8.02
C THR A 98 -3.93 -6.58 7.17
N PRO A 99 -2.78 -6.89 7.82
CA PRO A 99 -1.50 -7.02 7.13
C PRO A 99 -1.47 -8.23 6.20
N VAL A 100 -0.89 -8.01 5.02
CA VAL A 100 -0.60 -9.03 4.00
C VAL A 100 0.91 -8.98 3.72
N GLY A 101 1.53 -10.15 3.53
CA GLY A 101 2.97 -10.25 3.34
C GLY A 101 3.76 -10.17 4.65
N CYS A 102 4.97 -9.64 4.56
CA CYS A 102 5.88 -9.48 5.70
C CYS A 102 5.41 -8.38 6.67
N ASN A 103 5.77 -8.48 7.96
CA ASN A 103 5.55 -7.37 8.89
C ASN A 103 6.58 -6.26 8.63
N CYS A 104 6.10 -5.08 8.23
CA CYS A 104 6.93 -3.90 7.98
C CYS A 104 6.74 -2.80 9.02
N LEU A 105 6.08 -3.06 10.16
CA LEU A 105 5.96 -2.07 11.23
C LEU A 105 6.98 -2.33 12.34
N GLU A 106 7.74 -1.28 12.67
CA GLU A 106 8.75 -1.30 13.72
C GLU A 106 8.54 -0.15 14.71
N GLN A 107 8.88 -0.38 15.98
CA GLN A 107 8.85 0.67 17.01
C GLN A 107 10.25 1.25 17.19
N ILE A 108 10.43 2.52 16.79
CA ILE A 108 11.69 3.26 16.89
C ILE A 108 11.43 4.58 17.60
N ASP A 109 12.18 4.86 18.67
CA ASP A 109 12.06 6.08 19.48
C ASP A 109 10.63 6.38 19.97
N GLY A 110 9.89 5.34 20.34
CA GLY A 110 8.50 5.44 20.80
C GLY A 110 7.48 5.75 19.71
N LYS A 111 7.89 5.75 18.44
CA LYS A 111 7.01 5.93 17.27
C LYS A 111 6.95 4.64 16.47
N ILE A 112 5.83 4.41 15.77
CA ILE A 112 5.75 3.33 14.79
C ILE A 112 6.26 3.87 13.46
N ARG A 113 7.21 3.15 12.86
CA ARG A 113 7.83 3.42 11.55
C ARG A 113 7.50 2.29 10.59
N PHE A 114 7.57 2.61 9.31
CA PHE A 114 7.42 1.64 8.24
C PHE A 114 8.83 1.26 7.75
N ASP A 115 9.19 -0.01 7.86
CA ASP A 115 10.46 -0.54 7.37
C ASP A 115 10.29 -0.97 5.91
N THR A 116 10.67 -0.09 4.98
CA THR A 116 10.59 -0.35 3.55
C THR A 116 11.58 -1.40 3.08
N CYS A 117 12.63 -1.71 3.83
CA CYS A 117 13.58 -2.78 3.49
C CYS A 117 12.94 -4.17 3.59
N ASN A 118 11.88 -4.31 4.40
CA ASN A 118 11.07 -5.51 4.52
C ASN A 118 9.78 -5.48 3.68
N ALA A 119 9.52 -4.37 2.97
CA ALA A 119 8.35 -4.21 2.12
C ALA A 119 8.59 -4.87 0.76
N ASP A 120 8.28 -6.15 0.66
CA ASP A 120 8.35 -6.87 -0.62
C ASP A 120 7.24 -6.43 -1.59
N ALA A 121 7.27 -7.00 -2.80
CA ALA A 121 6.28 -6.72 -3.83
C ALA A 121 4.83 -7.04 -3.39
N ILE A 122 4.63 -8.02 -2.50
CA ILE A 122 3.29 -8.40 -1.99
C ILE A 122 2.77 -7.33 -1.02
N VAL A 123 3.63 -6.82 -0.14
CA VAL A 123 3.28 -5.72 0.77
C VAL A 123 2.94 -4.46 -0.05
N CYS A 124 3.79 -4.11 -1.01
CA CYS A 124 3.58 -2.94 -1.86
C CYS A 124 2.29 -3.06 -2.69
N ASP A 125 2.04 -4.22 -3.29
CA ASP A 125 0.80 -4.53 -4.01
C ASP A 125 -0.44 -4.35 -3.13
N ALA A 126 -0.44 -4.98 -1.96
CA ALA A 126 -1.58 -4.91 -1.04
C ALA A 126 -1.90 -3.47 -0.62
N ILE A 127 -0.88 -2.63 -0.35
CA ILE A 127 -1.09 -1.21 -0.01
C ILE A 127 -1.77 -0.46 -1.16
N ILE A 128 -1.37 -0.68 -2.41
CA ILE A 128 -2.02 -0.05 -3.57
C ILE A 128 -3.44 -0.56 -3.76
N GLN A 129 -3.67 -1.87 -3.63
CA GLN A 129 -5.03 -2.43 -3.72
C GLN A 129 -5.95 -1.87 -2.63
N TYR A 130 -5.50 -1.79 -1.39
CA TYR A 130 -6.25 -1.13 -0.32
C TYR A 130 -6.50 0.36 -0.62
N ALA A 131 -5.52 1.06 -1.19
CA ALA A 131 -5.67 2.48 -1.55
C ALA A 131 -6.72 2.72 -2.64
N LEU A 132 -6.85 1.80 -3.61
CA LEU A 132 -7.77 1.93 -4.74
C LEU A 132 -9.15 1.32 -4.48
N PHE A 133 -9.19 0.14 -3.86
CA PHE A 133 -10.38 -0.71 -3.76
C PHE A 133 -10.90 -0.84 -2.32
N GLY A 134 -10.09 -0.48 -1.33
CA GLY A 134 -10.42 -0.67 0.09
C GLY A 134 -10.26 -2.11 0.59
N ASP A 135 -9.84 -3.04 -0.28
CA ASP A 135 -9.57 -4.44 0.03
C ASP A 135 -8.52 -5.02 -0.96
N VAL A 136 -7.97 -6.19 -0.66
CA VAL A 136 -7.08 -6.92 -1.57
C VAL A 136 -7.92 -7.84 -2.45
N ILE A 137 -7.99 -7.54 -3.75
CA ILE A 137 -8.85 -8.19 -4.74
C ILE A 137 -8.09 -9.20 -5.60
N PHE A 138 -6.81 -8.91 -5.88
CA PHE A 138 -5.91 -9.65 -6.75
C PHE A 138 -4.75 -10.25 -5.93
N GLY A 139 -4.29 -11.44 -6.29
CA GLY A 139 -3.19 -12.14 -5.60
C GLY A 139 -2.99 -13.58 -6.06
#